data_AF-A0A5D3YHV7-F1
#
_entry.id   AF-A0A5D3YHV7-F1
#
_cell.length_a   1.000
_cell.length_b   1.000
_cell.length_c   1.000
_cell.angle_alpha   90.00
_cell.angle_beta   90.00
_cell.angle_gamma   90.00
#
_symmetry.space_group_name_H-M   'P 1'
#
loop_
_entity.id
_entity.type
_entity.pdbx_description
1 polymer ?
#
loop_
_entity_poly.entity_id
_entity_poly.type
_entity_poly.pdbx_seq_one_letter_code
_entity_poly.pdbx_strand_id
1 'polypeptide(L)'
;MQLHYLTYFWLLILVFVSGCTLEVSDSSTDNAITESDLLAARQIIGETISSDNSGVVLSINDALTIIAQTGTSPSAPIAYAKDRSGIGNESDIQTGFNQQSGIFTVSFQREVQDPLFSKSIVSKLIYLYQNKNGDIVANPNQNMSAVSSIQYTANHDGEIQTLRKQSSFISDDSLFISGFESGQSKSIDGVHNRGGSVQFKPFTDNTIQRFYDLRIRFLNITSPKQLSSDGQTPNIALNGNMAFELELRSTEGSTTNRTSISGTLEHNGDGTALLRFKNNPELYLVDLKNGESVNLNEAFKGQVLSVDINQQSVSLASGITVYINENTTFENRDFSTLQSVKNSLSNNEPIYTKGEGTVDNNKFIASSINFEVGQPQLVSRKEILEFEEIVSETNPVDSSFRLANQVTVQLIDSTQVNENGDYTSLNQLKDALQRDITVIAEGRAMPSNSRLLIPDTEGVTFKRIGNSN
;
A
#
# COMPACT_ATOMS: atom_id res chain seq x y z
N MET A 1 54.81 58.47 -17.03
CA MET A 1 54.21 57.24 -16.49
C MET A 1 53.10 56.84 -17.46
N GLN A 2 53.27 55.65 -18.05
CA GLN A 2 52.46 54.88 -19.03
C GLN A 2 51.05 55.41 -19.42
N LEU A 3 50.72 55.57 -20.72
CA LEU A 3 50.20 54.54 -21.68
C LEU A 3 48.88 53.90 -21.16
N HIS A 4 47.72 53.86 -21.83
CA HIS A 4 47.40 53.58 -23.24
C HIS A 4 45.89 53.86 -23.56
N TYR A 5 45.61 54.14 -24.84
CA TYR A 5 44.45 53.83 -25.72
C TYR A 5 43.03 53.60 -25.11
N LEU A 6 41.98 54.34 -25.50
CA LEU A 6 41.28 54.38 -26.80
C LEU A 6 40.55 53.07 -27.18
N THR A 7 39.22 53.13 -27.15
CA THR A 7 38.24 52.50 -28.08
C THR A 7 38.06 50.97 -28.17
N TYR A 8 36.81 50.59 -28.49
CA TYR A 8 36.22 49.25 -28.64
C TYR A 8 35.91 48.59 -27.28
N PHE A 9 34.68 48.19 -26.98
CA PHE A 9 33.74 47.48 -27.82
C PHE A 9 32.31 47.75 -27.30
N TRP A 10 31.46 48.27 -28.17
CA TRP A 10 30.01 48.09 -28.06
C TRP A 10 29.69 46.60 -27.86
N LEU A 11 28.47 46.33 -27.38
CA LEU A 11 27.61 45.19 -27.76
C LEU A 11 27.25 44.26 -26.59
N LEU A 12 25.93 44.18 -26.37
CA LEU A 12 25.18 42.99 -25.94
C LEU A 12 25.24 42.60 -24.45
N ILE A 13 24.37 43.24 -23.64
CA ILE A 13 23.53 42.51 -22.69
C ILE A 13 22.10 43.07 -22.78
N LEU A 14 21.37 42.59 -23.78
CA LEU A 14 19.93 42.70 -23.93
C LEU A 14 19.41 41.29 -24.23
N VAL A 15 19.39 40.43 -23.21
CA VAL A 15 18.97 39.03 -23.31
C VAL A 15 18.36 38.63 -21.96
N PHE A 16 17.03 38.50 -21.98
CA PHE A 16 16.14 37.81 -21.05
C PHE A 16 16.07 38.26 -19.58
N VAL A 17 15.40 39.41 -19.37
CA VAL A 17 14.35 39.41 -18.34
C VAL A 17 13.23 38.53 -18.88
N SER A 18 13.38 37.21 -18.72
CA SER A 18 12.22 36.33 -18.72
C SER A 18 11.45 36.70 -17.47
N GLY A 19 10.54 37.67 -17.60
CA GLY A 19 9.32 37.59 -16.85
C GLY A 19 8.76 36.21 -17.14
N CYS A 20 8.92 35.28 -16.19
CA CYS A 20 7.91 34.27 -16.01
C CYS A 20 6.63 35.07 -15.75
N THR A 21 5.89 35.28 -16.83
CA THR A 21 4.47 35.51 -16.77
C THR A 21 3.96 34.49 -15.77
N LEU A 22 3.49 34.98 -14.61
CA LEU A 22 2.37 34.37 -13.93
C LEU A 22 1.22 34.42 -14.93
N GLU A 23 1.25 33.48 -15.87
CA GLU A 23 0.09 33.08 -16.62
C GLU A 23 -0.75 32.34 -15.58
N VAL A 24 -1.49 33.12 -14.80
CA VAL A 24 -2.73 32.68 -14.20
C VAL A 24 -3.65 32.45 -15.39
N SER A 25 -3.46 31.31 -16.07
CA SER A 25 -4.52 30.72 -16.86
C SER A 25 -5.52 30.16 -15.87
N ASP A 26 -6.36 31.07 -15.36
CA ASP A 26 -7.67 30.78 -14.75
C ASP A 26 -8.61 30.23 -15.84
N SER A 27 -8.18 29.17 -16.51
CA SER A 27 -9.03 28.21 -17.17
C SER A 27 -8.92 26.89 -16.42
N SER A 28 -9.10 26.93 -15.09
CA SER A 28 -9.55 25.75 -14.35
C SER A 28 -10.99 25.47 -14.76
N THR A 29 -11.17 24.93 -15.95
CA THR A 29 -12.31 24.05 -16.15
C THR A 29 -12.04 22.87 -15.22
N ASP A 30 -12.67 22.86 -14.05
CA ASP A 30 -12.81 21.64 -13.27
C ASP A 30 -13.38 20.60 -14.22
N ASN A 31 -12.50 19.74 -14.73
CA ASN A 31 -12.90 18.75 -15.70
C ASN A 31 -13.80 17.74 -14.98
N ALA A 32 -14.79 17.22 -15.70
CA ALA A 32 -15.61 16.15 -15.16
C ALA A 32 -14.70 14.99 -14.74
N ILE A 33 -14.88 14.50 -13.51
CA ILE A 33 -14.10 13.40 -12.95
C ILE A 33 -14.29 12.17 -13.84
N THR A 34 -13.21 11.65 -14.41
CA THR A 34 -13.24 10.45 -15.26
C THR A 34 -13.10 9.17 -14.43
N GLU A 35 -13.44 8.01 -15.01
CA GLU A 35 -13.18 6.71 -14.38
C GLU A 35 -11.68 6.49 -14.11
N SER A 36 -10.81 6.94 -15.02
CA SER A 36 -9.36 6.91 -14.85
C SER A 36 -8.90 7.76 -13.65
N ASP A 37 -9.56 8.89 -13.40
CA ASP A 37 -9.25 9.75 -12.26
C ASP A 37 -9.69 9.12 -10.94
N LEU A 38 -10.87 8.49 -10.90
CA LEU A 38 -11.32 7.74 -9.73
C LEU A 38 -10.43 6.53 -9.44
N LEU A 39 -10.00 5.81 -10.47
CA LEU A 39 -9.08 4.68 -10.31
C LEU A 39 -7.72 5.14 -9.77
N ALA A 40 -7.18 6.24 -10.29
CA ALA A 40 -5.94 6.82 -9.78
C ALA A 40 -6.11 7.34 -8.35
N ALA A 41 -7.21 8.04 -8.06
CA ALA A 41 -7.51 8.52 -6.71
C ALA A 41 -7.58 7.39 -5.70
N ARG A 42 -8.23 6.28 -6.06
CA ARG A 42 -8.33 5.09 -5.21
C ARG A 42 -6.94 4.51 -4.88
N GLN A 43 -6.07 4.39 -5.88
CA GLN A 43 -4.69 3.90 -5.68
C GLN A 43 -3.88 4.86 -4.80
N ILE A 44 -3.94 6.16 -5.08
CA ILE A 44 -3.22 7.19 -4.32
C ILE A 44 -3.70 7.20 -2.86
N ILE A 45 -5.01 7.18 -2.62
CA ILE A 45 -5.55 7.16 -1.25
C ILE A 45 -5.15 5.87 -0.54
N GLY A 46 -5.24 4.72 -1.21
CA GLY A 46 -4.80 3.43 -0.68
C GLY A 46 -3.35 3.43 -0.22
N GLU A 47 -2.44 3.89 -1.07
CA GLU A 47 -1.03 4.08 -0.70
C GLU A 47 -0.84 5.08 0.44
N THR A 48 -1.57 6.18 0.40
CA THR A 48 -1.40 7.27 1.36
C THR A 48 -1.84 6.90 2.77
N ILE A 49 -2.76 5.95 2.93
CA ILE A 49 -3.22 5.56 4.26
C ILE A 49 -2.50 4.33 4.82
N SER A 50 -1.82 3.53 3.99
CA SER A 50 -1.35 2.21 4.39
C SER A 50 0.04 2.17 5.01
N SER A 51 0.32 1.11 5.78
CA SER A 51 1.59 0.88 6.46
C SER A 51 2.73 0.58 5.48
N ASP A 52 2.52 -0.36 4.55
CA ASP A 52 3.54 -0.83 3.62
C ASP A 52 4.00 0.27 2.68
N ASN A 53 3.08 1.14 2.23
CA ASN A 53 3.36 2.26 1.34
C ASN A 53 3.73 3.56 2.06
N SER A 54 4.01 3.45 3.37
CA SER A 54 4.51 4.56 4.19
C SER A 54 3.60 5.76 4.18
N GLY A 55 2.32 5.45 4.35
CA GLY A 55 1.25 6.39 4.53
C GLY A 55 1.00 6.72 6.01
N VAL A 56 -0.19 7.26 6.26
CA VAL A 56 -0.67 7.70 7.57
C VAL A 56 -0.43 6.67 8.67
N VAL A 57 -0.74 5.40 8.43
CA VAL A 57 -0.56 4.35 9.45
C VAL A 57 0.91 4.19 9.85
N LEU A 58 1.85 4.32 8.91
CA LEU A 58 3.28 4.30 9.24
C LEU A 58 3.67 5.54 10.05
N SER A 59 3.23 6.74 9.65
CA SER A 59 3.54 7.98 10.37
C SER A 59 3.03 7.94 11.82
N ILE A 60 1.87 7.35 12.07
CA ILE A 60 1.37 7.16 13.44
C ILE A 60 2.22 6.13 14.20
N ASN A 61 2.64 5.03 13.55
CA ASN A 61 3.57 4.07 14.16
C ASN A 61 4.88 4.73 14.58
N ASP A 62 5.44 5.56 13.70
CA ASP A 62 6.62 6.35 13.98
C ASP A 62 6.38 7.31 15.15
N ALA A 63 5.28 8.07 15.13
CA ALA A 63 4.93 9.01 16.20
C ALA A 63 4.76 8.36 17.58
N LEU A 64 4.37 7.07 17.62
CA LEU A 64 4.22 6.29 18.85
C LEU A 64 5.49 5.56 19.28
N THR A 65 6.55 5.58 18.48
CA THR A 65 7.82 4.93 18.81
C THR A 65 8.54 5.67 19.93
N ILE A 66 9.14 4.93 20.87
CA ILE A 66 9.88 5.53 21.99
C ILE A 66 11.30 5.86 21.52
N ILE A 67 11.68 7.12 21.60
CA ILE A 67 12.99 7.57 21.14
C ILE A 67 13.94 7.73 22.33
N ALA A 68 15.10 7.05 22.29
CA ALA A 68 16.15 7.15 23.32
C ALA A 68 17.40 7.89 22.79
N GLN A 69 18.22 8.41 23.71
CA GLN A 69 19.46 9.13 23.35
C GLN A 69 20.53 8.25 22.66
N THR A 70 20.41 6.93 22.77
CA THR A 70 21.31 5.95 22.12
C THR A 70 20.72 5.32 20.86
N GLY A 71 19.55 5.79 20.40
CA GLY A 71 18.82 5.23 19.26
C GLY A 71 17.30 5.18 19.50
N THR A 72 16.54 4.73 18.51
CA THR A 72 15.11 4.42 18.69
C THR A 72 14.97 3.08 19.41
N SER A 73 13.99 2.96 20.31
CA SER A 73 13.62 1.66 20.89
C SER A 73 12.12 1.49 20.71
N PRO A 74 11.66 0.49 19.95
CA PRO A 74 10.22 0.27 19.79
C PRO A 74 9.57 0.04 21.17
N SER A 75 8.35 0.57 21.37
CA SER A 75 7.60 0.47 22.62
C SER A 75 7.28 -0.97 23.06
N ALA A 76 7.47 -1.95 22.17
CA ALA A 76 7.39 -3.36 22.45
C ALA A 76 8.45 -4.11 21.61
N PRO A 77 9.09 -5.18 22.15
CA PRO A 77 9.90 -6.07 21.35
C PRO A 77 8.96 -6.92 20.49
N ILE A 78 8.52 -6.38 19.36
CA ILE A 78 7.83 -7.16 18.34
C ILE A 78 8.93 -7.80 17.51
N ALA A 79 8.94 -9.12 17.43
CA ALA A 79 9.81 -9.83 16.53
C ALA A 79 9.47 -9.37 15.09
N TYR A 80 10.28 -8.47 14.53
CA TYR A 80 10.14 -7.99 13.17
C TYR A 80 10.44 -9.15 12.20
N ALA A 81 9.41 -9.91 11.85
CA ALA A 81 9.43 -10.62 10.58
C ALA A 81 9.59 -9.56 9.47
N LYS A 82 10.32 -9.88 8.39
CA LYS A 82 10.49 -9.02 7.22
C LYS A 82 9.11 -8.64 6.64
N ASP A 83 8.60 -7.50 7.05
CA ASP A 83 7.35 -6.90 6.57
C ASP A 83 7.66 -5.74 5.62
N ARG A 84 6.74 -5.46 4.68
CA ARG A 84 6.90 -4.41 3.66
C ARG A 84 6.83 -3.00 4.23
N SER A 85 6.37 -2.84 5.47
CA SER A 85 6.52 -1.59 6.22
C SER A 85 7.99 -1.18 6.41
N GLY A 86 8.92 -2.14 6.54
CA GLY A 86 10.35 -1.87 6.76
C GLY A 86 10.70 -1.36 8.16
N ILE A 87 9.74 -1.28 9.08
CA ILE A 87 9.98 -0.89 10.48
C ILE A 87 10.97 -1.88 11.11
N GLY A 88 11.93 -1.36 11.87
CA GLY A 88 12.95 -2.15 12.56
C GLY A 88 14.17 -2.49 11.70
N ASN A 89 14.14 -2.13 10.41
CA ASN A 89 15.28 -2.25 9.49
C ASN A 89 15.80 -0.87 9.06
N GLU A 90 15.72 0.13 9.94
CA GLU A 90 16.23 1.47 9.67
C GLU A 90 17.76 1.48 9.53
N SER A 91 18.27 2.18 8.52
CA SER A 91 19.70 2.45 8.31
C SER A 91 19.99 3.95 8.42
N ASP A 92 21.28 4.31 8.50
CA ASP A 92 21.76 5.70 8.56
C ASP A 92 21.08 6.56 9.62
N ILE A 93 20.81 5.97 10.78
CA ILE A 93 20.08 6.61 11.87
C ILE A 93 20.92 7.74 12.46
N GLN A 94 20.35 8.94 12.49
CA GLN A 94 20.89 10.11 13.18
C GLN A 94 19.87 10.64 14.18
N THR A 95 20.31 10.95 15.39
CA THR A 95 19.46 11.47 16.46
C THR A 95 20.03 12.77 17.01
N GLY A 96 19.16 13.73 17.33
CA GLY A 96 19.52 14.98 17.98
C GLY A 96 18.51 15.39 19.03
N PHE A 97 18.97 16.02 20.12
CA PHE A 97 18.11 16.56 21.16
C PHE A 97 18.54 17.98 21.53
N ASN A 98 17.60 18.92 21.47
CA ASN A 98 17.82 20.30 21.93
C ASN A 98 17.26 20.46 23.35
N GLN A 99 18.15 20.63 24.33
CA GLN A 99 17.75 20.77 25.74
C GLN A 99 16.94 22.04 26.03
N GLN A 100 17.10 23.11 25.26
CA GLN A 100 16.40 24.37 25.48
C GLN A 100 14.95 24.30 24.98
N SER A 101 14.74 23.71 23.81
CA SER A 101 13.41 23.60 23.20
C SER A 101 12.70 22.27 23.50
N GLY A 102 13.41 21.28 24.05
CA GLY A 102 12.86 19.93 24.29
C GLY A 102 12.65 19.10 23.02
N ILE A 103 13.09 19.61 21.87
CA ILE A 103 12.85 18.98 20.57
C ILE A 103 13.81 17.81 20.37
N PHE A 104 13.25 16.65 20.04
CA PHE A 104 13.99 15.48 19.59
C PHE A 104 13.83 15.31 18.08
N THR A 105 14.93 15.11 17.37
CA THR A 105 14.95 14.87 15.92
C THR A 105 15.56 13.51 15.64
N VAL A 106 14.94 12.73 14.76
CA VAL A 106 15.46 11.48 14.22
C VAL A 106 15.45 11.55 12.70
N SER A 107 16.50 11.10 12.04
CA SER A 107 16.44 10.79 10.61
C SER A 107 17.02 9.42 10.34
N PHE A 108 16.50 8.74 9.33
CA PHE A 108 16.94 7.41 8.92
C PHE A 108 16.50 7.12 7.49
N GLN A 109 16.99 6.00 6.96
CA GLN A 109 16.50 5.40 5.73
C GLN A 109 15.78 4.08 6.02
N ARG A 110 14.75 3.77 5.22
CA ARG A 110 14.09 2.47 5.20
C ARG A 110 14.10 1.93 3.78
N GLU A 111 14.66 0.74 3.62
CA GLU A 111 14.67 0.02 2.35
C GLU A 111 14.02 -1.35 2.50
N VAL A 112 13.14 -1.67 1.56
CA VAL A 112 12.55 -2.99 1.40
C VAL A 112 12.80 -3.43 -0.04
N GLN A 113 13.42 -4.59 -0.21
CA GLN A 113 13.62 -5.20 -1.51
C GLN A 113 13.00 -6.61 -1.50
N ASP A 114 11.91 -6.76 -2.25
CA ASP A 114 11.21 -8.01 -2.53
C ASP A 114 11.03 -8.13 -4.06
N PRO A 115 10.98 -9.34 -4.63
CA PRO A 115 10.79 -9.51 -6.07
C PRO A 115 9.54 -8.83 -6.65
N LEU A 116 8.48 -8.67 -5.85
CA LEU A 116 7.20 -8.08 -6.29
C LEU A 116 6.98 -6.66 -5.79
N PHE A 117 7.88 -6.16 -4.94
CA PHE A 117 7.72 -4.90 -4.23
C PHE A 117 9.09 -4.36 -3.80
N SER A 118 9.40 -3.14 -4.16
CA SER A 118 10.50 -2.41 -3.54
C SER A 118 10.05 -1.05 -3.05
N LYS A 119 10.74 -0.59 -2.02
CA LYS A 119 10.50 0.71 -1.39
C LYS A 119 11.81 1.27 -0.85
N SER A 120 12.06 2.54 -1.08
CA SER A 120 13.15 3.30 -0.46
C SER A 120 12.61 4.62 0.04
N ILE A 121 12.91 4.95 1.31
CA ILE A 121 12.40 6.15 1.98
C ILE A 121 13.49 6.75 2.84
N VAL A 122 13.61 8.07 2.74
CA VAL A 122 14.34 8.91 3.70
C VAL A 122 13.33 9.61 4.59
N SER A 123 13.51 9.49 5.90
CA SER A 123 12.59 10.08 6.88
C SER A 123 13.31 11.05 7.80
N LYS A 124 12.63 12.13 8.16
CA LYS A 124 13.01 13.05 9.23
C LYS A 124 11.82 13.29 10.14
N LEU A 125 11.96 12.85 11.39
CA LEU A 125 10.94 12.88 12.42
C LEU A 125 11.33 13.89 13.49
N ILE A 126 10.37 14.65 13.99
CA ILE A 126 10.56 15.64 15.05
C ILE A 126 9.49 15.42 16.12
N TYR A 127 9.91 15.37 17.37
CA TYR A 127 9.07 15.11 18.53
C TYR A 127 9.23 16.20 19.58
N LEU A 128 8.11 16.55 20.21
CA LEU A 128 8.06 17.32 21.45
C LEU A 128 7.13 16.60 22.43
N TYR A 129 7.71 16.13 23.53
CA TYR A 129 7.00 15.39 24.57
C TYR A 129 6.54 16.34 25.66
N GLN A 130 5.29 16.21 26.07
CA GLN A 130 4.69 17.09 27.09
C GLN A 130 4.01 16.30 28.20
N ASN A 131 4.01 16.86 29.39
CA ASN A 131 3.25 16.36 30.53
C ASN A 131 1.81 16.92 30.52
N LYS A 132 0.99 16.49 31.50
CA LYS A 132 -0.43 16.87 31.59
C LYS A 132 -0.69 18.37 31.73
N ASN A 133 0.32 19.15 32.14
CA ASN A 133 0.24 20.60 32.26
C ASN A 133 0.72 21.32 30.97
N GLY A 134 1.22 20.57 29.98
CA GLY A 134 1.83 21.10 28.77
C GLY A 134 3.34 21.39 28.87
N ASP A 135 3.97 21.10 30.01
CA ASP A 135 5.42 21.33 30.17
C ASP A 135 6.23 20.27 29.42
N ILE A 136 7.39 20.67 28.91
CA ILE A 136 8.33 19.80 28.20
C ILE A 136 8.82 18.68 29.14
N VAL A 137 8.75 17.44 28.65
CA VAL A 137 9.36 16.28 29.30
C VAL A 137 10.75 16.04 28.70
N ALA A 138 11.80 16.46 29.41
CA ALA A 138 13.16 16.14 29.03
C ALA A 138 13.43 14.64 29.19
N ASN A 139 14.22 14.05 28.29
CA ASN A 139 14.60 12.63 28.30
C ASN A 139 13.38 11.69 28.42
N PRO A 140 12.46 11.71 27.43
CA PRO A 140 11.21 10.96 27.48
C PRO A 140 11.41 9.44 27.62
N ASN A 141 12.54 8.90 27.17
CA ASN A 141 12.90 7.49 27.37
C ASN A 141 13.04 7.09 28.86
N GLN A 142 13.48 8.02 29.72
CA GLN A 142 13.61 7.79 31.17
C GLN A 142 12.36 8.25 31.93
N ASN A 143 11.63 9.22 31.35
CA ASN A 143 10.49 9.89 31.98
C ASN A 143 9.18 9.61 31.26
N MET A 144 9.03 8.45 30.63
CA MET A 144 7.84 8.13 29.81
C MET A 144 6.55 8.17 30.63
N SER A 145 6.61 7.83 31.92
CA SER A 145 5.46 7.93 32.83
C SER A 145 4.97 9.37 33.07
N ALA A 146 5.79 10.37 32.74
CA ALA A 146 5.43 11.78 32.82
C ALA A 146 4.86 12.33 31.50
N VAL A 147 4.96 11.59 30.40
CA VAL A 147 4.44 11.99 29.08
C VAL A 147 2.92 11.79 29.07
N SER A 148 2.18 12.84 28.74
CA SER A 148 0.73 12.78 28.48
C SER A 148 0.37 13.02 27.02
N SER A 149 1.25 13.70 26.28
CA SER A 149 1.05 14.01 24.86
C SER A 149 2.36 14.14 24.09
N ILE A 150 2.26 13.96 22.78
CA ILE A 150 3.35 14.11 21.80
C ILE A 150 2.87 15.06 20.70
N GLN A 151 3.61 16.13 20.45
CA GLN A 151 3.55 16.85 19.19
C GLN A 151 4.58 16.23 18.25
N TYR A 152 4.14 15.83 17.08
CA TYR A 152 4.94 15.11 16.11
C TYR A 152 4.82 15.79 14.75
N THR A 153 5.97 15.95 14.07
CA THR A 153 5.98 16.25 12.65
C THR A 153 6.95 15.33 11.95
N ALA A 154 6.60 14.89 10.75
CA ALA A 154 7.49 14.10 9.93
C ALA A 154 7.53 14.61 8.50
N ASN A 155 8.69 14.42 7.89
CA ASN A 155 8.88 14.53 6.47
C ASN A 155 9.39 13.17 5.97
N HIS A 156 8.73 12.65 4.93
CA HIS A 156 9.15 11.44 4.24
C HIS A 156 9.32 11.77 2.76
N ASP A 157 10.43 11.31 2.18
CA ASP A 157 10.70 11.35 0.75
C ASP A 157 10.97 9.92 0.30
N GLY A 158 10.20 9.44 -0.68
CA GLY A 158 10.21 8.03 -0.99
C GLY A 158 9.72 7.63 -2.36
N GLU A 159 10.09 6.41 -2.72
CA GLU A 159 9.67 5.73 -3.94
C GLU A 159 9.18 4.33 -3.62
N ILE A 160 8.15 3.89 -4.35
CA ILE A 160 7.60 2.54 -4.29
C ILE A 160 7.50 2.01 -5.71
N GLN A 161 7.92 0.77 -5.89
CA GLN A 161 7.80 0.06 -7.14
C GLN A 161 7.19 -1.32 -6.91
N THR A 162 6.25 -1.68 -7.77
CA THR A 162 5.69 -3.02 -7.90
C THR A 162 5.78 -3.46 -9.35
N LEU A 163 5.31 -4.67 -9.68
CA LEU A 163 5.29 -5.16 -11.06
C LEU A 163 4.50 -4.26 -12.04
N ARG A 164 3.53 -3.49 -11.57
CA ARG A 164 2.63 -2.70 -12.43
C ARG A 164 2.53 -1.24 -12.05
N LYS A 165 3.26 -0.84 -11.01
CA LYS A 165 3.11 0.48 -10.39
C LYS A 165 4.47 1.03 -10.03
N GLN A 166 4.65 2.31 -10.32
CA GLN A 166 5.75 3.11 -9.80
C GLN A 166 5.14 4.39 -9.23
N SER A 167 5.60 4.77 -8.04
CA SER A 167 5.18 6.01 -7.40
C SER A 167 6.35 6.66 -6.69
N SER A 168 6.41 7.98 -6.78
CA SER A 168 7.30 8.81 -5.97
C SER A 168 6.47 9.79 -5.16
N PHE A 169 6.90 10.11 -3.95
CA PHE A 169 6.16 10.98 -3.06
C PHE A 169 7.04 11.73 -2.08
N ILE A 170 6.56 12.90 -1.69
CA ILE A 170 7.00 13.62 -0.50
C ILE A 170 5.77 13.79 0.39
N SER A 171 5.88 13.48 1.67
CA SER A 171 4.81 13.72 2.64
C SER A 171 5.29 14.51 3.84
N ASP A 172 4.40 15.38 4.32
CA ASP A 172 4.57 16.19 5.52
C ASP A 172 3.40 15.93 6.48
N ASP A 173 3.76 15.42 7.66
CA ASP A 173 2.86 15.08 8.74
C ASP A 173 2.93 16.11 9.86
N SER A 174 1.76 16.42 10.44
CA SER A 174 1.66 17.13 11.71
C SER A 174 0.58 16.48 12.55
N LEU A 175 1.01 15.80 13.62
CA LEU A 175 0.15 15.04 14.53
C LEU A 175 0.28 15.56 15.96
N PHE A 176 -0.84 15.59 16.66
CA PHE A 176 -0.92 15.73 18.10
C PHE A 176 -1.55 14.46 18.67
N ILE A 177 -0.78 13.76 19.50
CA ILE A 177 -1.22 12.51 20.12
C ILE A 177 -1.32 12.73 21.62
N SER A 178 -2.45 12.36 22.22
CA SER A 178 -2.69 12.45 23.66
C SER A 178 -3.31 11.16 24.21
N GLY A 179 -3.44 11.06 25.53
CA GLY A 179 -4.00 9.86 26.18
C GLY A 179 -2.96 8.79 26.49
N PHE A 180 -1.74 9.19 26.84
CA PHE A 180 -0.68 8.26 27.30
C PHE A 180 -0.88 7.78 28.75
N GLU A 181 -1.92 8.25 29.44
CA GLU A 181 -2.28 7.81 30.78
C GLU A 181 -2.83 6.38 30.79
N SER A 182 -2.54 5.62 31.87
CA SER A 182 -2.92 4.21 31.96
C SER A 182 -4.43 3.99 31.82
N GLY A 183 -4.84 3.18 30.84
CA GLY A 183 -6.23 2.76 30.69
C GLY A 183 -7.07 3.54 29.67
N GLN A 184 -6.51 4.57 29.02
CA GLN A 184 -7.22 5.36 28.02
C GLN A 184 -6.83 4.97 26.58
N SER A 185 -7.75 5.19 25.64
CA SER A 185 -7.44 5.20 24.21
C SER A 185 -6.63 6.45 23.87
N LYS A 186 -5.73 6.33 22.90
CA LYS A 186 -4.96 7.48 22.42
C LYS A 186 -5.80 8.28 21.44
N SER A 187 -5.87 9.60 21.63
CA SER A 187 -6.47 10.51 20.65
C SER A 187 -5.40 11.01 19.70
N ILE A 188 -5.70 11.04 18.41
CA ILE A 188 -4.80 11.45 17.34
C ILE A 188 -5.51 12.51 16.52
N ASP A 189 -5.01 13.74 16.58
CA ASP A 189 -5.46 14.85 15.76
C ASP A 189 -4.32 15.30 14.86
N GLY A 190 -4.63 15.85 13.69
CA GLY A 190 -3.58 16.28 12.78
C GLY A 190 -3.96 16.38 11.33
N VAL A 191 -2.93 16.55 10.51
CA VAL A 191 -3.00 16.64 9.05
C VAL A 191 -1.85 15.85 8.46
N HIS A 192 -2.14 15.09 7.41
CA HIS A 192 -1.16 14.47 6.53
C HIS A 192 -1.26 15.15 5.17
N ASN A 193 -0.15 15.68 4.64
CA ASN A 193 -0.07 16.16 3.27
C ASN A 193 0.88 15.26 2.49
N ARG A 194 0.53 14.91 1.26
CA ARG A 194 1.37 14.10 0.37
C ARG A 194 1.26 14.61 -1.05
N GLY A 195 2.38 14.86 -1.69
CA GLY A 195 2.45 15.22 -3.10
C GLY A 195 3.38 14.26 -3.83
N GLY A 196 3.14 14.03 -5.11
CA GLY A 196 3.97 13.09 -5.84
C GLY A 196 3.46 12.74 -7.23
N SER A 197 3.93 11.59 -7.71
CA SER A 197 3.49 11.01 -8.97
C SER A 197 3.19 9.53 -8.81
N VAL A 198 2.19 9.05 -9.54
CA VAL A 198 1.88 7.63 -9.67
C VAL A 198 1.77 7.29 -11.15
N GLN A 199 2.38 6.19 -11.53
CA GLN A 199 2.27 5.57 -12.84
C GLN A 199 1.90 4.12 -12.65
N PHE A 200 0.81 3.69 -13.27
CA PHE A 200 0.42 2.28 -13.23
C PHE A 200 -0.28 1.84 -14.51
N LYS A 201 -0.18 0.54 -14.80
CA LYS A 201 -0.93 -0.10 -15.87
C LYS A 201 -2.16 -0.79 -15.29
N PRO A 202 -3.38 -0.23 -15.42
CA PRO A 202 -4.60 -1.01 -15.24
C PRO A 202 -4.62 -2.24 -16.16
N PHE A 203 -5.60 -3.13 -16.02
CA PHE A 203 -5.78 -4.31 -16.90
C PHE A 203 -6.12 -3.97 -18.38
N THR A 204 -5.92 -2.72 -18.77
CA THR A 204 -6.04 -2.21 -20.12
C THR A 204 -4.65 -1.78 -20.59
N ASP A 205 -4.34 -1.87 -21.88
CA ASP A 205 -3.01 -1.55 -22.42
C ASP A 205 -2.54 -0.10 -22.18
N ASN A 206 -3.43 0.78 -21.71
CA ASN A 206 -3.11 2.18 -21.43
C ASN A 206 -2.49 2.35 -20.04
N THR A 207 -1.31 2.97 -20.01
CA THR A 207 -0.67 3.41 -18.77
C THR A 207 -1.35 4.68 -18.26
N ILE A 208 -1.75 4.68 -16.99
CA ILE A 208 -2.25 5.88 -16.31
C ILE A 208 -1.07 6.51 -15.57
N GLN A 209 -0.84 7.80 -15.82
CA GLN A 209 0.08 8.61 -15.05
C GLN A 209 -0.66 9.82 -14.48
N ARG A 210 -0.43 10.11 -13.20
CA ARG A 210 -0.96 11.29 -12.51
C ARG A 210 0.11 11.89 -11.60
N PHE A 211 0.17 13.21 -11.58
CA PHE A 211 0.76 13.96 -10.48
C PHE A 211 -0.35 14.34 -9.52
N TYR A 212 -0.04 14.41 -8.23
CA TYR A 212 -1.06 14.68 -7.24
C TYR A 212 -0.56 15.54 -6.08
N ASP A 213 -1.51 16.23 -5.46
CA ASP A 213 -1.38 16.87 -4.15
C ASP A 213 -2.58 16.45 -3.32
N LEU A 214 -2.32 15.84 -2.18
CA LEU A 214 -3.30 15.25 -1.28
C LEU A 214 -3.15 15.85 0.11
N ARG A 215 -4.28 16.23 0.70
CA ARG A 215 -4.40 16.59 2.11
C ARG A 215 -5.42 15.70 2.78
N ILE A 216 -5.05 15.13 3.92
CA ILE A 216 -5.93 14.36 4.80
C ILE A 216 -5.98 15.04 6.17
N ARG A 217 -7.20 15.29 6.67
CA ARG A 217 -7.46 15.83 8.02
C ARG A 217 -8.04 14.74 8.89
N PHE A 218 -7.53 14.63 10.10
CA PHE A 218 -7.96 13.65 11.09
C PHE A 218 -9.19 14.21 11.82
N LEU A 219 -10.24 13.41 11.93
CA LEU A 219 -11.50 13.76 12.55
C LEU A 219 -11.84 12.71 13.62
N ASN A 220 -11.42 13.00 14.86
CA ASN A 220 -11.61 12.12 16.02
C ASN A 220 -10.96 10.74 15.85
N ILE A 221 -9.71 10.70 15.37
CA ILE A 221 -9.00 9.42 15.26
C ILE A 221 -8.57 8.97 16.65
N THR A 222 -8.83 7.71 16.95
CA THR A 222 -8.40 7.09 18.20
C THR A 222 -7.75 5.74 17.96
N SER A 223 -6.82 5.37 18.84
CA SER A 223 -6.23 4.03 18.86
C SER A 223 -6.50 3.35 20.20
N PRO A 224 -7.04 2.11 20.20
CA PRO A 224 -7.35 1.39 21.42
C PRO A 224 -6.08 0.96 22.16
N LYS A 225 -6.23 0.70 23.45
CA LYS A 225 -5.12 0.32 24.36
C LYS A 225 -4.45 -1.00 23.98
N GLN A 226 -5.20 -1.97 23.46
CA GLN A 226 -4.68 -3.28 23.05
C GLN A 226 -4.68 -3.36 21.52
N LEU A 227 -3.50 -3.65 20.98
CA LEU A 227 -3.32 -4.00 19.58
C LEU A 227 -3.84 -5.42 19.37
N SER A 228 -4.54 -5.64 18.26
CA SER A 228 -4.91 -6.97 17.77
C SER A 228 -3.66 -7.81 17.57
N SER A 229 -3.67 -9.03 18.10
CA SER A 229 -2.53 -9.96 18.10
C SER A 229 -2.50 -10.89 16.88
N ASP A 230 -3.26 -10.57 15.82
CA ASP A 230 -3.53 -11.51 14.71
C ASP A 230 -2.53 -11.42 13.54
N GLY A 231 -1.57 -10.49 13.58
CA GLY A 231 -0.52 -10.34 12.57
C GLY A 231 -1.03 -9.92 11.17
N GLN A 232 -2.34 -9.70 11.01
CA GLN A 232 -2.97 -9.23 9.77
C GLN A 232 -3.28 -7.73 9.87
N THR A 233 -3.66 -7.24 11.04
CA THR A 233 -3.83 -5.81 11.27
C THR A 233 -2.49 -5.07 11.28
N PRO A 234 -2.41 -3.83 10.76
CA PRO A 234 -1.29 -2.96 11.04
C PRO A 234 -1.02 -2.89 12.55
N ASN A 235 0.21 -2.59 12.93
CA ASN A 235 0.63 -2.49 14.34
C ASN A 235 -0.14 -1.44 15.16
N ILE A 236 -1.12 -0.74 14.57
CA ILE A 236 -2.05 0.20 15.19
C ILE A 236 -3.45 -0.02 14.62
N ALA A 237 -4.40 -0.32 15.50
CA ALA A 237 -5.81 -0.23 15.20
C ALA A 237 -6.25 1.25 15.25
N LEU A 238 -6.86 1.75 14.18
CA LEU A 238 -7.39 3.11 14.09
C LEU A 238 -8.92 3.07 14.07
N ASN A 239 -9.54 3.95 14.86
CA ASN A 239 -10.98 4.19 14.85
C ASN A 239 -11.24 5.67 14.57
N GLY A 240 -12.37 6.00 13.95
CA GLY A 240 -12.77 7.38 13.69
C GLY A 240 -12.72 7.72 12.21
N ASN A 241 -12.70 9.01 11.87
CA ASN A 241 -12.85 9.47 10.49
C ASN A 241 -11.66 10.31 10.02
N MET A 242 -11.41 10.30 8.73
CA MET A 242 -10.57 11.29 8.06
C MET A 242 -11.32 11.90 6.89
N ALA A 243 -11.03 13.15 6.57
CA ALA A 243 -11.51 13.81 5.36
C ALA A 243 -10.33 14.13 4.46
N PHE A 244 -10.49 13.96 3.14
CA PHE A 244 -9.42 14.23 2.19
C PHE A 244 -9.83 15.17 1.06
N GLU A 245 -8.82 15.88 0.55
CA GLU A 245 -8.85 16.74 -0.63
C GLU A 245 -7.66 16.33 -1.51
N LEU A 246 -7.94 15.90 -2.73
CA LEU A 246 -6.99 15.40 -3.71
C LEU A 246 -7.08 16.25 -4.99
N GLU A 247 -5.99 16.88 -5.38
CA GLU A 247 -5.83 17.46 -6.71
C GLU A 247 -5.04 16.48 -7.59
N LEU A 248 -5.62 16.10 -8.72
CA LEU A 248 -4.95 15.31 -9.76
C LEU A 248 -4.56 16.19 -10.92
N ARG A 249 -3.38 15.92 -11.47
CA ARG A 249 -2.84 16.58 -12.65
C ARG A 249 -2.42 15.52 -13.67
N SER A 250 -2.90 15.63 -14.91
CA SER A 250 -2.45 14.82 -16.05
C SER A 250 -1.97 15.73 -17.18
N THR A 251 -1.01 15.23 -17.95
CA THR A 251 -0.47 15.96 -19.11
C THR A 251 -0.83 15.20 -20.38
N GLU A 252 -1.60 15.84 -21.25
CA GLU A 252 -1.94 15.33 -22.58
C GLU A 252 -1.38 16.29 -23.64
N GLY A 253 -0.22 15.94 -24.21
CA GLY A 253 0.49 16.82 -25.13
C GLY A 253 1.01 18.09 -24.43
N SER A 254 0.46 19.26 -24.80
CA SER A 254 0.79 20.56 -24.18
C SER A 254 -0.24 21.01 -23.14
N THR A 255 -1.30 20.23 -22.91
CA THR A 255 -2.38 20.61 -22.00
C THR A 255 -2.21 19.89 -20.65
N THR A 256 -2.30 20.65 -19.57
CA THR A 256 -2.39 20.10 -18.21
C THR A 256 -3.83 20.12 -17.75
N ASN A 257 -4.41 18.94 -17.56
CA ASN A 257 -5.74 18.79 -17.00
C ASN A 257 -5.64 18.72 -15.47
N ARG A 258 -6.53 19.44 -14.77
CA ARG A 258 -6.66 19.40 -13.31
C ARG A 258 -8.03 18.86 -12.92
N THR A 259 -8.05 17.99 -11.91
CA THR A 259 -9.29 17.41 -11.38
C THR A 259 -9.21 17.38 -9.85
N SER A 260 -10.19 18.00 -9.18
CA SER A 260 -10.29 17.95 -7.71
C SER A 260 -11.27 16.88 -7.25
N ILE A 261 -10.81 16.00 -6.36
CA ILE A 261 -11.57 14.91 -5.76
C ILE A 261 -11.52 15.09 -4.25
N SER A 262 -12.63 14.86 -3.56
CA SER A 262 -12.68 14.90 -2.10
C SER A 262 -13.51 13.74 -1.57
N GLY A 263 -13.39 13.46 -0.28
CA GLY A 263 -14.13 12.36 0.32
C GLY A 263 -13.78 12.13 1.78
N THR A 264 -14.18 10.96 2.28
CA THR A 264 -13.96 10.53 3.66
C THR A 264 -13.40 9.11 3.72
N LEU A 265 -12.68 8.85 4.80
CA LEU A 265 -12.23 7.53 5.23
C LEU A 265 -12.79 7.28 6.63
N GLU A 266 -13.35 6.10 6.84
CA GLU A 266 -13.93 5.71 8.13
C GLU A 266 -13.27 4.43 8.62
N HIS A 267 -12.72 4.47 9.83
CA HIS A 267 -11.90 3.42 10.44
C HIS A 267 -12.61 2.80 11.64
N ASN A 268 -12.56 1.46 11.78
CA ASN A 268 -13.24 0.73 12.87
C ASN A 268 -12.32 -0.20 13.67
N GLY A 269 -11.00 -0.02 13.53
CA GLY A 269 -10.00 -0.75 14.30
C GLY A 269 -9.71 -2.17 13.83
N ASP A 270 -10.29 -2.60 12.71
CA ASP A 270 -10.12 -3.95 12.13
C ASP A 270 -8.99 -4.04 11.09
N GLY A 271 -8.20 -2.97 10.93
CA GLY A 271 -7.15 -2.90 9.92
C GLY A 271 -7.65 -2.49 8.54
N THR A 272 -8.89 -2.02 8.41
CA THR A 272 -9.43 -1.49 7.15
C THR A 272 -9.96 -0.06 7.30
N ALA A 273 -10.21 0.60 6.18
CA ALA A 273 -10.92 1.87 6.11
C ALA A 273 -11.96 1.86 4.99
N LEU A 274 -13.14 2.39 5.28
CA LEU A 274 -14.18 2.61 4.29
C LEU A 274 -13.98 3.97 3.61
N LEU A 275 -13.61 3.92 2.33
CA LEU A 275 -13.40 5.07 1.46
C LEU A 275 -14.70 5.45 0.74
N ARG A 276 -15.07 6.72 0.82
CA ARG A 276 -16.19 7.32 0.09
C ARG A 276 -15.71 8.55 -0.66
N PHE A 277 -15.88 8.57 -1.98
CA PHE A 277 -15.66 9.81 -2.75
C PHE A 277 -16.93 10.67 -2.72
N LYS A 278 -16.75 11.98 -2.61
CA LYS A 278 -17.85 12.94 -2.70
C LYS A 278 -18.46 12.86 -4.10
N ASN A 279 -19.79 12.81 -4.17
CA ASN A 279 -20.58 12.71 -5.40
C ASN A 279 -20.34 11.41 -6.22
N ASN A 280 -19.78 10.37 -5.61
CA ASN A 280 -19.74 9.03 -6.18
C ASN A 280 -20.46 8.06 -5.22
N PRO A 281 -21.46 7.28 -5.68
CA PRO A 281 -22.17 6.32 -4.83
C PRO A 281 -21.36 5.07 -4.48
N GLU A 282 -20.23 4.82 -5.15
CA GLU A 282 -19.37 3.66 -4.90
C GLU A 282 -18.62 3.77 -3.58
N LEU A 283 -18.49 2.62 -2.92
CA LEU A 283 -17.84 2.43 -1.63
C LEU A 283 -16.66 1.50 -1.81
N TYR A 284 -15.53 1.84 -1.21
CA TYR A 284 -14.35 1.00 -1.27
C TYR A 284 -13.88 0.64 0.12
N LEU A 285 -13.60 -0.63 0.36
CA LEU A 285 -12.85 -1.04 1.55
C LEU A 285 -11.38 -1.03 1.20
N VAL A 286 -10.58 -0.34 2.00
CA VAL A 286 -9.14 -0.21 1.83
C VAL A 286 -8.42 -0.94 2.96
N ASP A 287 -7.50 -1.84 2.62
CA ASP A 287 -6.64 -2.51 3.59
C ASP A 287 -5.55 -1.54 4.07
N LEU A 288 -5.49 -1.29 5.38
CA LEU A 288 -4.52 -0.36 5.98
C LEU A 288 -3.10 -0.90 6.06
N LYS A 289 -2.89 -2.19 5.78
CA LYS A 289 -1.56 -2.78 5.67
C LYS A 289 -0.93 -2.42 4.33
N ASN A 290 -1.55 -2.82 3.22
CA ASN A 290 -0.95 -2.74 1.89
C ASN A 290 -1.56 -1.66 0.98
N GLY A 291 -2.67 -1.03 1.36
CA GLY A 291 -3.34 0.01 0.58
C GLY A 291 -4.18 -0.52 -0.59
N GLU A 292 -4.33 -1.84 -0.73
CA GLU A 292 -5.24 -2.42 -1.70
C GLU A 292 -6.68 -2.06 -1.35
N SER A 293 -7.52 -1.97 -2.37
CA SER A 293 -8.92 -1.61 -2.17
C SER A 293 -9.86 -2.40 -3.06
N VAL A 294 -11.03 -2.70 -2.51
CA VAL A 294 -12.08 -3.45 -3.18
C VAL A 294 -13.34 -2.62 -3.24
N ASN A 295 -13.97 -2.59 -4.42
CA ASN A 295 -15.27 -1.96 -4.64
C ASN A 295 -16.35 -2.82 -3.98
N LEU A 296 -17.04 -2.28 -2.98
CA LEU A 296 -18.09 -2.97 -2.24
C LEU A 296 -19.44 -2.94 -2.95
N ASN A 297 -19.56 -2.14 -4.01
CA ASN A 297 -20.72 -2.16 -4.90
C ASN A 297 -20.59 -3.25 -5.97
N GLU A 298 -19.43 -3.92 -6.05
CA GLU A 298 -19.22 -5.10 -6.89
C GLU A 298 -19.33 -6.38 -6.05
N ALA A 299 -19.55 -7.52 -6.72
CA ALA A 299 -19.52 -8.82 -6.05
C ALA A 299 -18.14 -9.06 -5.40
N PHE A 300 -18.14 -9.33 -4.09
CA PHE A 300 -16.93 -9.68 -3.36
C PHE A 300 -16.50 -11.11 -3.69
N LYS A 301 -15.20 -11.37 -3.57
CA LYS A 301 -14.67 -12.73 -3.60
C LYS A 301 -13.29 -12.82 -2.93
N GLY A 302 -12.92 -14.00 -2.46
CA GLY A 302 -11.58 -14.25 -1.95
C GLY A 302 -11.43 -15.59 -1.26
N GLN A 303 -10.18 -15.96 -0.99
CA GLN A 303 -9.88 -17.08 -0.10
C GLN A 303 -10.27 -16.70 1.33
N VAL A 304 -10.95 -17.58 2.03
CA VAL A 304 -11.27 -17.44 3.45
C VAL A 304 -10.02 -17.79 4.26
N LEU A 305 -9.55 -16.87 5.09
CA LEU A 305 -8.45 -17.09 6.03
C LEU A 305 -8.96 -17.57 7.38
N SER A 306 -10.07 -17.01 7.86
CA SER A 306 -10.62 -17.35 9.16
C SER A 306 -12.13 -17.14 9.21
N VAL A 307 -12.75 -17.81 10.18
CA VAL A 307 -14.20 -17.71 10.46
C VAL A 307 -14.38 -17.41 11.94
N ASP A 308 -15.08 -16.33 12.25
CA ASP A 308 -15.55 -16.00 13.59
C ASP A 308 -17.04 -16.32 13.70
N ILE A 309 -17.35 -17.41 14.39
CA ILE A 309 -18.75 -17.86 14.60
C ILE A 309 -19.48 -16.95 15.57
N ASN A 310 -18.78 -16.33 16.53
CA ASN A 310 -19.42 -15.45 17.50
C ASN A 310 -19.82 -14.12 16.85
N GLN A 311 -18.94 -13.60 15.97
CA GLN A 311 -19.22 -12.37 15.22
C GLN A 311 -20.01 -12.60 13.94
N GLN A 312 -20.28 -13.86 13.58
CA GLN A 312 -20.90 -14.26 12.31
C GLN A 312 -20.16 -13.64 11.12
N SER A 313 -18.85 -13.85 11.04
CA SER A 313 -18.03 -13.26 9.98
C SER A 313 -16.98 -14.19 9.41
N VAL A 314 -16.53 -13.87 8.20
CA VAL A 314 -15.39 -14.50 7.54
C VAL A 314 -14.37 -13.43 7.15
N SER A 315 -13.10 -13.67 7.46
CA SER A 315 -12.00 -12.81 7.02
C SER A 315 -11.35 -13.42 5.78
N LEU A 316 -11.21 -12.59 4.74
CA LEU A 316 -10.64 -12.99 3.46
C LEU A 316 -9.16 -12.65 3.38
N ALA A 317 -8.44 -13.32 2.49
CA ALA A 317 -7.02 -13.05 2.24
C ALA A 317 -6.75 -11.64 1.66
N SER A 318 -7.80 -10.95 1.23
CA SER A 318 -7.76 -9.54 0.84
C SER A 318 -7.93 -8.56 2.01
N GLY A 319 -7.93 -9.04 3.26
CA GLY A 319 -8.17 -8.22 4.44
C GLY A 319 -9.65 -7.87 4.69
N ILE A 320 -10.56 -8.26 3.79
CA ILE A 320 -12.01 -7.99 3.93
C ILE A 320 -12.59 -8.92 5.00
N THR A 321 -13.29 -8.35 5.98
CA THR A 321 -14.20 -9.12 6.85
C THR A 321 -15.64 -8.98 6.33
N VAL A 322 -16.22 -10.11 5.92
CA VAL A 322 -17.61 -10.20 5.48
C VAL A 322 -18.46 -10.70 6.64
N TYR A 323 -19.45 -9.92 7.03
CA TYR A 323 -20.42 -10.26 8.06
C TYR A 323 -21.64 -10.93 7.44
N ILE A 324 -22.20 -11.88 8.18
CA ILE A 324 -23.36 -12.67 7.81
C ILE A 324 -24.44 -12.38 8.85
N ASN A 325 -25.67 -12.19 8.39
CA ASN A 325 -26.82 -12.05 9.28
C ASN A 325 -27.95 -12.98 8.82
N GLU A 326 -29.10 -12.86 9.47
CA GLU A 326 -30.30 -13.64 9.16
C GLU A 326 -30.85 -13.43 7.73
N ASN A 327 -30.45 -12.34 7.06
CA ASN A 327 -30.86 -12.02 5.70
C ASN A 327 -29.85 -12.49 4.65
N THR A 328 -28.68 -12.98 5.05
CA THR A 328 -27.66 -13.50 4.12
C THR A 328 -28.10 -14.83 3.55
N THR A 329 -28.13 -14.93 2.22
CA THR A 329 -28.44 -16.18 1.51
C THR A 329 -27.16 -16.99 1.25
N PHE A 330 -27.11 -18.23 1.74
CA PHE A 330 -26.04 -19.17 1.39
C PHE A 330 -26.40 -19.91 0.09
N GLU A 331 -25.60 -19.73 -0.95
CA GLU A 331 -25.89 -20.30 -2.28
C GLU A 331 -25.43 -21.76 -2.43
N ASN A 332 -24.49 -22.22 -1.60
CA ASN A 332 -24.00 -23.59 -1.61
C ASN A 332 -24.53 -24.39 -0.41
N ARG A 333 -25.07 -25.58 -0.69
CA ARG A 333 -25.60 -26.50 0.32
C ARG A 333 -24.51 -27.11 1.20
N ASP A 334 -23.34 -27.38 0.63
CA ASP A 334 -22.21 -28.00 1.33
C ASP A 334 -21.61 -27.07 2.39
N PHE A 335 -21.81 -25.76 2.21
CA PHE A 335 -21.39 -24.71 3.13
C PHE A 335 -22.55 -23.80 3.52
N SER A 336 -23.67 -24.38 3.88
CA SER A 336 -24.86 -23.64 4.32
C SER A 336 -24.70 -22.97 5.69
N THR A 337 -23.55 -23.13 6.37
CA THR A 337 -23.25 -22.50 7.66
C THR A 337 -21.79 -22.09 7.79
N LEU A 338 -21.50 -21.10 8.64
CA LEU A 338 -20.13 -20.74 9.01
C LEU A 338 -19.40 -21.88 9.76
N GLN A 339 -20.12 -22.73 10.47
CA GLN A 339 -19.53 -23.88 11.15
C GLN A 339 -18.94 -24.88 10.15
N SER A 340 -19.62 -25.15 9.03
CA SER A 340 -19.08 -25.99 7.95
C SER A 340 -17.81 -25.39 7.35
N VAL A 341 -17.79 -24.09 7.09
CA VAL A 341 -16.60 -23.39 6.55
C VAL A 341 -15.43 -23.49 7.53
N LYS A 342 -15.67 -23.22 8.82
CA LYS A 342 -14.65 -23.30 9.87
C LYS A 342 -14.06 -24.71 10.01
N ASN A 343 -14.90 -25.74 9.89
CA ASN A 343 -14.45 -27.13 9.98
C ASN A 343 -13.52 -27.48 8.81
N SER A 344 -13.88 -27.08 7.58
CA SER A 344 -13.01 -27.30 6.41
C SER A 344 -11.68 -26.57 6.52
N LEU A 345 -11.67 -25.31 6.96
CA LEU A 345 -10.41 -24.59 7.22
C LEU A 345 -9.54 -25.29 8.25
N SER A 346 -10.14 -25.87 9.30
CA SER A 346 -9.41 -26.61 10.33
C SER A 346 -8.80 -27.92 9.82
N ASN A 347 -9.33 -28.45 8.70
CA ASN A 347 -8.79 -29.60 7.99
C ASN A 347 -7.72 -29.21 6.94
N ASN A 348 -7.24 -27.96 6.94
CA ASN A 348 -6.35 -27.38 5.93
C ASN A 348 -6.93 -27.41 4.50
N GLU A 349 -8.26 -27.43 4.34
CA GLU A 349 -8.89 -27.29 3.03
C GLU A 349 -9.01 -25.79 2.69
N PRO A 350 -8.48 -25.33 1.54
CA PRO A 350 -8.65 -23.96 1.11
C PRO A 350 -10.10 -23.72 0.72
N ILE A 351 -10.74 -22.78 1.39
CA ILE A 351 -12.10 -22.33 1.06
C ILE A 351 -12.03 -20.99 0.34
N TYR A 352 -12.76 -20.88 -0.76
CA TYR A 352 -12.99 -19.63 -1.45
C TYR A 352 -14.45 -19.22 -1.30
N THR A 353 -14.67 -17.90 -1.30
CA THR A 353 -16.02 -17.35 -1.31
C THR A 353 -16.20 -16.31 -2.40
N LYS A 354 -17.44 -16.18 -2.86
CA LYS A 354 -17.93 -15.08 -3.70
C LYS A 354 -19.33 -14.71 -3.23
N GLY A 355 -19.74 -13.47 -3.45
CA GLY A 355 -21.09 -13.04 -3.09
C GLY A 355 -21.32 -11.56 -3.34
N GLU A 356 -22.47 -11.08 -2.90
CA GLU A 356 -22.84 -9.67 -2.94
C GLU A 356 -23.15 -9.19 -1.52
N GLY A 357 -23.02 -7.90 -1.29
CA GLY A 357 -23.26 -7.34 0.04
C GLY A 357 -23.46 -5.84 0.01
N THR A 358 -23.80 -5.32 1.18
CA THR A 358 -23.95 -3.87 1.39
C THR A 358 -23.24 -3.50 2.68
N VAL A 359 -22.81 -2.25 2.77
CA VAL A 359 -22.24 -1.73 4.01
C VAL A 359 -23.38 -1.22 4.90
N ASP A 360 -23.50 -1.79 6.09
CA ASP A 360 -24.36 -1.29 7.15
C ASP A 360 -23.56 -1.14 8.44
N ASN A 361 -23.62 0.05 9.06
CA ASN A 361 -22.83 0.40 10.25
C ASN A 361 -21.34 0.00 10.14
N ASN A 362 -20.74 0.28 8.97
CA ASN A 362 -19.37 -0.05 8.58
C ASN A 362 -19.00 -1.54 8.55
N LYS A 363 -19.99 -2.41 8.67
CA LYS A 363 -19.81 -3.83 8.42
C LYS A 363 -20.22 -4.09 6.99
N PHE A 364 -19.36 -4.78 6.26
CA PHE A 364 -19.76 -5.31 4.97
C PHE A 364 -20.60 -6.57 5.21
N ILE A 365 -21.92 -6.43 5.06
CA ILE A 365 -22.90 -7.50 5.31
C ILE A 365 -23.26 -8.14 3.98
N ALA A 366 -23.05 -9.45 3.87
CA ALA A 366 -23.41 -10.21 2.67
C ALA A 366 -24.94 -10.30 2.52
N SER A 367 -25.44 -9.98 1.33
CA SER A 367 -26.79 -10.33 0.88
C SER A 367 -26.84 -11.76 0.36
N SER A 368 -25.81 -12.18 -0.37
CA SER A 368 -25.58 -13.57 -0.74
C SER A 368 -24.12 -13.96 -0.57
N ILE A 369 -23.88 -15.23 -0.27
CA ILE A 369 -22.54 -15.77 -0.12
C ILE A 369 -22.50 -17.23 -0.58
N ASN A 370 -21.52 -17.54 -1.40
CA ASN A 370 -21.22 -18.88 -1.86
C ASN A 370 -19.83 -19.24 -1.36
N PHE A 371 -19.66 -20.44 -0.79
CA PHE A 371 -18.36 -21.00 -0.43
C PHE A 371 -18.12 -22.26 -1.24
N GLU A 372 -16.90 -22.46 -1.69
CA GLU A 372 -16.51 -23.63 -2.49
C GLU A 372 -15.18 -24.19 -1.93
N VAL A 373 -15.10 -25.52 -1.78
CA VAL A 373 -13.82 -26.22 -1.52
C VAL A 373 -13.03 -26.24 -2.81
N GLY A 374 -11.74 -25.94 -2.71
CA GLY A 374 -10.82 -26.19 -3.81
C GLY A 374 -10.70 -25.02 -4.77
N GLN A 375 -10.51 -25.33 -6.05
CA GLN A 375 -9.81 -24.46 -7.00
C GLN A 375 -10.49 -23.09 -7.20
N PRO A 376 -9.71 -22.01 -7.40
CA PRO A 376 -10.24 -20.67 -7.58
C PRO A 376 -11.16 -20.59 -8.81
N GLN A 377 -12.48 -20.55 -8.63
CA GLN A 377 -13.38 -20.06 -9.69
C GLN A 377 -13.28 -18.52 -9.74
N LEU A 378 -12.15 -18.02 -10.25
CA LEU A 378 -11.83 -16.60 -10.27
C LEU A 378 -12.44 -15.88 -11.47
N VAL A 379 -13.63 -15.34 -11.29
CA VAL A 379 -14.15 -14.22 -12.11
C VAL A 379 -14.83 -13.22 -11.17
N SER A 380 -14.10 -12.49 -10.33
CA SER A 380 -13.64 -11.13 -10.66
C SER A 380 -12.15 -11.00 -10.97
N ARG A 381 -11.75 -9.90 -11.58
CA ARG A 381 -10.37 -9.66 -11.98
C ARG A 381 -9.51 -9.32 -10.74
N LYS A 382 -9.25 -10.30 -9.86
CA LYS A 382 -8.11 -10.20 -8.93
C LYS A 382 -6.85 -10.28 -9.79
N GLU A 383 -5.87 -9.42 -9.50
CA GLU A 383 -4.72 -9.09 -10.35
C GLU A 383 -4.00 -10.27 -10.99
N ILE A 384 -4.50 -10.72 -12.15
CA ILE A 384 -3.73 -11.56 -13.06
C ILE A 384 -2.66 -10.66 -13.66
N LEU A 385 -1.43 -10.89 -13.23
CA LEU A 385 -0.21 -10.26 -13.70
C LEU A 385 0.29 -11.04 -14.91
N GLU A 386 0.40 -10.34 -16.03
CA GLU A 386 1.10 -10.86 -17.19
C GLU A 386 2.59 -10.68 -16.96
N PHE A 387 3.37 -11.71 -17.22
CA PHE A 387 4.83 -11.66 -17.16
C PHE A 387 5.39 -12.21 -18.48
N GLU A 388 6.46 -11.58 -18.94
CA GLU A 388 7.31 -12.02 -20.04
C GLU A 388 8.75 -11.71 -19.62
N GLU A 389 9.49 -12.72 -19.19
CA GLU A 389 10.83 -12.50 -18.63
C GLU A 389 11.72 -13.75 -18.78
N ILE A 390 13.03 -13.53 -18.82
CA ILE A 390 14.04 -14.59 -18.87
C ILE A 390 13.95 -15.46 -17.61
N VAL A 391 13.97 -16.78 -17.78
CA VAL A 391 14.09 -17.74 -16.68
C VAL A 391 15.54 -17.82 -16.23
N SER A 392 15.79 -17.54 -14.96
CA SER A 392 17.12 -17.62 -14.34
C SER A 392 17.37 -18.97 -13.63
N GLU A 393 16.33 -19.60 -13.10
CA GLU A 393 16.43 -20.88 -12.39
C GLU A 393 15.12 -21.66 -12.48
N THR A 394 15.18 -22.99 -12.34
CA THR A 394 13.99 -23.84 -12.21
C THR A 394 14.17 -24.88 -11.12
N ASN A 395 13.10 -25.15 -10.38
CA ASN A 395 13.02 -26.17 -9.35
C ASN A 395 11.80 -27.06 -9.61
N PRO A 396 11.97 -28.17 -10.35
CA PRO A 396 10.88 -29.09 -10.64
C PRO A 396 10.33 -29.82 -9.41
N VAL A 397 11.10 -29.93 -8.32
CA VAL A 397 10.64 -30.59 -7.08
C VAL A 397 9.59 -29.73 -6.38
N ASP A 398 9.84 -28.42 -6.35
CA ASP A 398 8.92 -27.45 -5.76
C ASP A 398 7.96 -26.88 -6.81
N SER A 399 7.80 -27.50 -7.98
CA SER A 399 6.95 -27.01 -9.08
C SER A 399 7.10 -25.51 -9.37
N SER A 400 8.32 -24.98 -9.39
CA SER A 400 8.56 -23.53 -9.54
C SER A 400 9.73 -23.19 -10.45
N PHE A 401 9.76 -21.94 -10.90
CA PHE A 401 10.90 -21.35 -11.60
C PHE A 401 11.11 -19.89 -11.15
N ARG A 402 12.33 -19.37 -11.31
CA ARG A 402 12.68 -17.99 -10.97
C ARG A 402 12.99 -17.20 -12.24
N LEU A 403 12.39 -16.03 -12.36
CA LEU A 403 12.63 -15.06 -13.43
C LEU A 403 13.92 -14.26 -13.18
N ALA A 404 14.47 -13.59 -14.19
CA ALA A 404 15.70 -12.82 -14.09
C ALA A 404 15.59 -11.65 -13.10
N ASN A 405 14.41 -11.07 -13.00
CA ASN A 405 14.02 -10.08 -11.98
C ASN A 405 13.86 -10.67 -10.56
N GLN A 406 14.29 -11.91 -10.32
CA GLN A 406 14.22 -12.65 -9.05
C GLN A 406 12.82 -13.06 -8.60
N VAL A 407 11.78 -12.83 -9.41
CA VAL A 407 10.42 -13.29 -9.10
C VAL A 407 10.33 -14.80 -9.23
N THR A 408 9.93 -15.48 -8.16
CA THR A 408 9.60 -16.91 -8.21
C THR A 408 8.16 -17.08 -8.70
N VAL A 409 8.00 -17.84 -9.77
CA VAL A 409 6.72 -18.29 -10.29
C VAL A 409 6.51 -19.75 -9.87
N GLN A 410 5.36 -20.00 -9.24
CA GLN A 410 4.95 -21.27 -8.71
C GLN A 410 3.82 -21.83 -9.58
N LEU A 411 4.04 -23.04 -10.09
CA LEU A 411 3.01 -23.84 -10.73
C LEU A 411 2.28 -24.61 -9.64
N ILE A 412 0.98 -24.76 -9.84
CA ILE A 412 0.13 -25.70 -9.11
C ILE A 412 -0.15 -26.91 -10.00
N ASP A 413 -0.64 -28.00 -9.43
CA ASP A 413 -0.81 -29.29 -10.13
C ASP A 413 -1.64 -29.21 -11.42
N SER A 414 -2.46 -28.18 -11.51
CA SER A 414 -3.41 -27.86 -12.56
C SER A 414 -2.91 -26.79 -13.54
N THR A 415 -1.74 -26.16 -13.29
CA THR A 415 -1.15 -25.19 -14.23
C THR A 415 -0.80 -25.88 -15.55
N GLN A 416 -1.29 -25.35 -16.67
CA GLN A 416 -0.91 -25.84 -17.99
C GLN A 416 0.40 -25.21 -18.45
N VAL A 417 1.40 -26.04 -18.78
CA VAL A 417 2.55 -25.58 -19.56
C VAL A 417 2.16 -25.70 -21.03
N ASN A 418 2.05 -24.57 -21.72
CA ASN A 418 1.51 -24.49 -23.07
C ASN A 418 2.36 -25.31 -24.04
N GLU A 419 1.71 -26.21 -24.79
CA GLU A 419 2.35 -27.08 -25.79
C GLU A 419 2.95 -26.30 -26.96
N ASN A 420 2.54 -25.04 -27.15
CA ASN A 420 3.08 -24.16 -28.19
C ASN A 420 4.46 -23.56 -27.82
N GLY A 421 4.97 -23.82 -26.62
CA GLY A 421 6.33 -23.45 -26.22
C GLY A 421 7.39 -24.47 -26.65
N ASP A 422 8.66 -24.06 -26.59
CA ASP A 422 9.81 -24.95 -26.84
C ASP A 422 10.02 -25.98 -25.72
N TYR A 423 9.44 -25.73 -24.54
CA TYR A 423 9.54 -26.59 -23.37
C TYR A 423 8.16 -26.78 -22.72
N THR A 424 7.76 -28.04 -22.54
CA THR A 424 6.44 -28.43 -22.03
C THR A 424 6.46 -28.91 -20.58
N SER A 425 7.61 -28.83 -19.90
CA SER A 425 7.73 -29.16 -18.48
C SER A 425 8.91 -28.45 -17.80
N LEU A 426 8.85 -28.32 -16.47
CA LEU A 426 9.96 -27.78 -15.68
C LEU A 426 11.24 -28.64 -15.76
N ASN A 427 11.12 -29.95 -16.00
CA ASN A 427 12.28 -30.82 -16.22
C ASN A 427 12.98 -30.49 -17.54
N GLN A 428 12.22 -30.29 -18.62
CA GLN A 428 12.80 -29.86 -19.90
C GLN A 428 13.42 -28.46 -19.81
N LEU A 429 12.75 -27.55 -19.09
CA LEU A 429 13.29 -26.23 -18.79
C LEU A 429 14.62 -26.33 -18.02
N LYS A 430 14.71 -27.25 -17.05
CA LYS A 430 15.94 -27.49 -16.27
C LYS A 430 17.08 -27.95 -17.16
N ASP A 431 16.82 -28.92 -18.02
CA ASP A 431 17.82 -29.42 -18.96
C ASP A 431 18.28 -28.34 -19.95
N ALA A 432 17.39 -27.42 -20.35
CA ALA A 432 17.71 -26.30 -21.22
C ALA A 432 18.65 -25.29 -20.53
N LEU A 433 18.31 -24.88 -19.31
CA LEU A 433 19.12 -23.94 -18.52
C LEU A 433 20.50 -24.54 -18.19
N GLN A 434 20.58 -25.85 -17.92
CA GLN A 434 21.87 -26.55 -17.70
C GLN A 434 22.77 -26.62 -18.94
N ARG A 435 22.21 -26.37 -20.14
CA ARG A 435 22.94 -26.27 -21.40
C ARG A 435 23.19 -24.82 -21.81
N ASP A 436 23.05 -23.88 -20.87
CA ASP A 436 23.19 -22.44 -21.09
C ASP A 436 22.25 -21.90 -22.18
N ILE A 437 21.08 -22.53 -22.37
CA ILE A 437 20.07 -22.02 -23.29
C ILE A 437 19.23 -20.98 -22.57
N THR A 438 19.18 -19.76 -23.11
CA THR A 438 18.31 -18.70 -22.61
C THR A 438 16.85 -19.00 -22.96
N VAL A 439 15.98 -18.95 -21.95
CA VAL A 439 14.54 -19.23 -22.08
C VAL A 439 13.75 -18.03 -21.54
N ILE A 440 12.75 -17.57 -22.27
CA ILE A 440 11.72 -16.63 -21.80
C ILE A 440 10.53 -17.44 -21.31
N ALA A 441 9.97 -17.05 -20.17
CA ALA A 441 8.66 -17.49 -19.72
C ALA A 441 7.64 -16.38 -19.94
N GLU A 442 6.54 -16.72 -20.60
CA GLU A 442 5.37 -15.89 -20.80
C GLU A 442 4.18 -16.51 -20.07
N GLY A 443 3.44 -15.73 -19.29
CA GLY A 443 2.28 -16.27 -18.61
C GLY A 443 1.51 -15.24 -17.81
N ARG A 444 0.47 -15.74 -17.15
CA ARG A 444 -0.51 -14.96 -16.39
C ARG A 444 -0.64 -15.57 -15.01
N ALA A 445 -0.36 -14.79 -13.96
CA ALA A 445 -0.25 -15.29 -12.60
C ALA A 445 -0.71 -14.28 -11.54
N MET A 446 -1.07 -14.77 -10.36
CA MET A 446 -1.51 -13.96 -9.24
C MET A 446 -0.39 -13.75 -8.22
N PRO A 447 -0.22 -12.56 -7.64
CA PRO A 447 0.75 -12.36 -6.57
C PRO A 447 0.31 -13.08 -5.27
N SER A 448 1.25 -13.72 -4.59
CA SER A 448 1.06 -14.40 -3.30
C SER A 448 2.36 -14.47 -2.51
N ASN A 449 2.42 -13.81 -1.35
CA ASN A 449 3.51 -13.92 -0.36
C ASN A 449 4.92 -13.93 -0.99
N SER A 450 5.20 -12.95 -1.88
CA SER A 450 6.48 -12.76 -2.61
C SER A 450 6.73 -13.68 -3.82
N ARG A 451 5.71 -14.41 -4.28
CA ARG A 451 5.75 -15.25 -5.49
C ARG A 451 4.58 -14.95 -6.42
N LEU A 452 4.67 -15.40 -7.66
CA LEU A 452 3.55 -15.47 -8.59
C LEU A 452 2.99 -16.89 -8.61
N LEU A 453 1.68 -17.05 -8.53
CA LEU A 453 0.97 -18.33 -8.66
C LEU A 453 0.21 -18.35 -9.98
N ILE A 454 0.49 -19.29 -10.87
CA ILE A 454 -0.27 -19.43 -12.11
C ILE A 454 -1.57 -20.19 -11.80
N PRO A 455 -2.76 -19.57 -11.90
CA PRO A 455 -4.02 -20.26 -11.64
C PRO A 455 -4.32 -21.29 -12.74
N ASP A 456 -5.19 -22.26 -12.42
CA ASP A 456 -5.63 -23.36 -13.30
C ASP A 456 -6.17 -22.94 -14.67
N THR A 457 -6.67 -21.72 -14.76
CA THR A 457 -7.29 -21.16 -15.97
C THR A 457 -6.27 -20.53 -16.91
N GLU A 458 -5.02 -20.40 -16.47
CA GLU A 458 -3.95 -19.77 -17.22
C GLU A 458 -2.83 -20.77 -17.50
N GLY A 459 -2.06 -20.49 -18.53
CA GLY A 459 -0.88 -21.28 -18.88
C GLY A 459 0.40 -20.49 -18.78
N VAL A 460 1.51 -21.21 -18.72
CA VAL A 460 2.85 -20.64 -18.95
C VAL A 460 3.43 -21.22 -20.23
N THR A 461 4.02 -20.35 -21.05
CA THR A 461 4.72 -20.73 -22.28
C THR A 461 6.20 -20.47 -22.07
N PHE A 462 7.04 -21.47 -22.30
CA PHE A 462 8.49 -21.31 -22.28
C PHE A 462 9.03 -21.29 -23.71
N LYS A 463 9.72 -20.23 -24.10
CA LYS A 463 10.30 -20.07 -25.44
C LYS A 463 11.81 -19.89 -25.34
N ARG A 464 12.53 -20.62 -26.17
CA ARG A 464 13.97 -20.45 -26.34
C ARG A 464 14.24 -19.10 -27.02
N ILE A 465 15.16 -18.32 -26.48
CA ILE A 465 15.75 -17.21 -27.23
C ILE A 465 16.89 -17.79 -28.07
N GLY A 466 16.68 -17.88 -29.38
CA GLY A 466 17.75 -18.18 -30.32
C GLY A 466 18.37 -16.90 -30.85
N ASN A 467 19.70 -16.79 -30.79
CA ASN A 467 20.41 -16.12 -31.87
C ASN A 467 20.12 -16.93 -33.13
N SER A 468 19.38 -16.34 -34.07
CA SER A 468 19.36 -16.82 -35.45
C SER A 468 20.78 -16.75 -36.00
N ASN A 469 21.48 -17.87 -35.97
CA ASN A 469 22.62 -18.16 -36.84
C ASN A 469 22.14 -19.13 -37.92
#